data_AF-A0A9P5JMW6-F1
#
_entry.id   AF-A0A9P5JMW6-F1
#
_cell.length_a   1.000
_cell.length_b   1.000
_cell.length_c   1.000
_cell.angle_alpha   90.00
_cell.angle_beta   90.00
_cell.angle_gamma   90.00
#
_symmetry.space_group_name_H-M   'P 1'
#
loop_
_entity.id
_entity.type
_entity.pdbx_description
1 polymer ?
#
loop_
_entity_poly.entity_id
_entity_poly.type
_entity_poly.pdbx_seq_one_letter_code
_entity_poly.pdbx_strand_id
1 'polypeptide(L)'
;MSPVGSLFALGLGLAGSSFFTFGNFANGVTGIGAIQAKPALRKLNAISVSQRVELWGIQYDHGKVWFPVAIVTSVIGYGFAAITLANIRRLLFTAIGASVLSGALIVTLAPTNAKLVALRDAIHQRRFTDTPQQQTNLSGDSGLSDANMQYPDKVELLNVTEQETATTLIVKWGWLHRARVLANSIGWVAGFAAAVLV
;
A
#
# COMPACT_ATOMS: atom_id res chain seq x y z
N MET A 1 -29.39 23.22 5.21
CA MET A 1 -28.20 23.23 4.33
C MET A 1 -28.69 23.29 2.89
N SER A 2 -28.06 24.05 2.00
CA SER A 2 -28.51 24.09 0.60
C SER A 2 -28.27 22.73 -0.09
N PRO A 3 -29.07 22.37 -1.11
CA PRO A 3 -28.82 21.19 -1.93
C PRO A 3 -27.38 21.15 -2.47
N VAL A 4 -26.84 22.31 -2.86
CA VAL A 4 -25.46 22.49 -3.34
C VAL A 4 -24.42 22.04 -2.30
N GLY A 5 -24.59 22.43 -1.04
CA GLY A 5 -23.65 22.03 0.02
C GLY A 5 -23.64 20.53 0.29
N SER A 6 -24.78 19.87 0.13
CA SER A 6 -24.91 18.41 0.32
C SER A 6 -24.26 17.63 -0.81
N LEU A 7 -24.42 18.10 -2.06
CA LEU A 7 -23.76 17.53 -3.23
C LEU A 7 -22.23 17.70 -3.16
N PHE A 8 -21.75 18.87 -2.71
CA PHE A 8 -20.33 19.10 -2.49
C PHE A 8 -19.75 18.14 -1.43
N ALA A 9 -20.44 17.95 -0.30
CA ALA A 9 -20.02 17.02 0.74
C ALA A 9 -19.98 15.56 0.25
N LEU A 10 -20.98 15.14 -0.53
CA LEU A 10 -21.01 13.83 -1.16
C LEU A 10 -19.84 13.64 -2.14
N GLY A 11 -19.59 14.64 -2.99
CA GLY A 11 -18.45 14.65 -3.91
C GLY A 11 -17.10 14.54 -3.20
N LEU A 12 -16.94 15.26 -2.08
CA LEU A 12 -15.73 15.17 -1.25
C LEU A 12 -15.56 13.77 -0.65
N GLY A 13 -16.66 13.18 -0.16
CA GLY A 13 -16.70 11.81 0.33
C GLY A 13 -16.23 10.80 -0.72
N LEU A 14 -16.78 10.92 -1.93
CA LEU A 14 -16.43 10.10 -3.09
C LEU A 14 -14.98 10.31 -3.54
N ALA A 15 -14.48 11.54 -3.55
CA ALA A 15 -13.10 11.84 -3.95
C ALA A 15 -12.08 11.18 -3.02
N GLY A 16 -12.28 11.32 -1.70
CA GLY A 16 -11.43 10.65 -0.70
C GLY A 16 -11.47 9.13 -0.86
N SER A 17 -12.68 8.57 -1.03
CA SER A 17 -12.87 7.12 -1.12
C SER A 17 -12.30 6.57 -2.43
N SER A 18 -12.42 7.31 -3.53
CA SER A 18 -11.84 6.97 -4.83
C SER A 18 -10.31 6.97 -4.77
N PHE A 19 -9.71 8.04 -4.24
CA PHE A 19 -8.26 8.13 -4.07
C PHE A 19 -7.73 6.94 -3.27
N PHE A 20 -8.41 6.58 -2.18
CA PHE A 20 -8.04 5.43 -1.38
C PHE A 20 -8.21 4.11 -2.15
N THR A 21 -9.38 3.84 -2.72
CA THR A 21 -9.69 2.58 -3.40
C THR A 21 -8.79 2.37 -4.60
N PHE A 22 -8.73 3.33 -5.53
CA PHE A 22 -7.96 3.19 -6.76
C PHE A 22 -6.46 3.35 -6.54
N GLY A 23 -6.03 4.21 -5.61
CA GLY A 23 -4.62 4.33 -5.24
C GLY A 23 -4.07 3.02 -4.65
N ASN A 24 -4.82 2.37 -3.76
CA ASN A 24 -4.42 1.06 -3.23
C ASN A 24 -4.61 -0.07 -4.25
N PHE A 25 -5.65 -0.04 -5.09
CA PHE A 25 -5.84 -1.04 -6.14
C PHE A 25 -4.69 -0.98 -7.16
N ALA A 26 -4.35 0.20 -7.64
CA ALA A 26 -3.20 0.42 -8.51
C ALA A 26 -1.91 -0.12 -7.88
N ASN A 27 -1.67 0.17 -6.59
CA ASN A 27 -0.51 -0.37 -5.87
C ASN A 27 -0.56 -1.92 -5.70
N GLY A 28 -1.76 -2.49 -5.61
CA GLY A 28 -1.97 -3.94 -5.51
C GLY A 28 -1.80 -4.68 -6.84
N VAL A 29 -2.21 -4.07 -7.96
CA VAL A 29 -2.18 -4.68 -9.30
C VAL A 29 -0.97 -4.27 -10.14
N THR A 30 -0.32 -3.16 -9.78
CA THR A 30 0.91 -2.65 -10.38
C THR A 30 1.96 -2.49 -9.29
N GLY A 31 3.20 -2.93 -9.54
CA GLY A 31 4.24 -2.95 -8.50
C GLY A 31 4.24 -4.23 -7.66
N ILE A 32 4.65 -4.11 -6.39
CA ILE A 32 5.09 -5.26 -5.56
C ILE A 32 3.91 -6.08 -5.04
N GLY A 33 2.74 -5.47 -4.87
CA GLY A 33 1.50 -6.19 -4.59
C GLY A 33 1.20 -7.25 -5.66
N ALA A 34 1.48 -6.95 -6.94
CA ALA A 34 1.30 -7.90 -8.03
C ALA A 34 2.36 -9.01 -8.02
N ILE A 35 3.59 -8.68 -7.63
CA ILE A 35 4.70 -9.63 -7.45
C ILE A 35 4.38 -10.63 -6.32
N GLN A 36 3.71 -10.17 -5.26
CA GLN A 36 3.33 -11.01 -4.12
C GLN A 36 2.04 -11.82 -4.35
N ALA A 37 1.08 -11.30 -5.13
CA ALA A 37 -0.27 -11.88 -5.25
C ALA A 37 -0.42 -12.99 -6.30
N LYS A 38 0.50 -13.11 -7.27
CA LYS A 38 0.37 -14.10 -8.37
C LYS A 38 1.47 -15.16 -8.30
N PRO A 39 1.14 -16.40 -7.88
CA PRO A 39 2.05 -17.54 -7.97
C PRO A 39 2.58 -17.80 -9.38
N ALA A 40 1.83 -17.45 -10.43
CA ALA A 40 2.27 -17.57 -11.82
C ALA A 40 3.35 -16.53 -12.21
N LEU A 41 3.48 -15.42 -11.45
CA LEU A 41 4.59 -14.47 -11.56
C LEU A 41 5.83 -14.93 -10.76
N ARG A 42 5.82 -16.14 -10.16
CA ARG A 42 7.01 -16.80 -9.54
C ARG A 42 8.15 -17.12 -10.52
N LYS A 43 8.08 -16.70 -11.79
CA LYS A 43 9.32 -16.45 -12.55
C LYS A 43 10.20 -15.38 -11.85
N LEU A 44 9.64 -14.60 -10.91
CA LEU A 44 10.31 -13.77 -9.91
C LEU A 44 10.75 -14.52 -8.63
N ASN A 45 11.01 -15.84 -8.71
CA ASN A 45 11.98 -16.46 -7.80
C ASN A 45 13.32 -15.69 -7.80
N ALA A 46 13.56 -14.82 -8.79
CA ALA A 46 14.66 -13.86 -8.89
C ALA A 46 14.74 -12.82 -7.76
N ILE A 47 13.66 -12.47 -7.03
CA ILE A 47 13.68 -11.39 -6.03
C ILE A 47 13.86 -11.96 -4.61
N SER A 48 14.93 -11.57 -3.94
CA SER A 48 15.30 -11.97 -2.56
C SER A 48 14.27 -11.46 -1.54
N VAL A 49 14.22 -12.05 -0.34
CA VAL A 49 13.28 -11.60 0.71
C VAL A 49 13.62 -10.17 1.13
N SER A 50 14.91 -9.88 1.27
CA SER A 50 15.42 -8.54 1.53
C SER A 50 14.88 -7.50 0.53
N GLN A 51 14.99 -7.78 -0.78
CA GLN A 51 14.48 -6.89 -1.82
C GLN A 51 12.97 -6.67 -1.70
N ARG A 52 12.18 -7.70 -1.34
CA ARG A 52 10.73 -7.55 -1.15
C ARG A 52 10.38 -6.61 0.00
N VAL A 53 11.15 -6.64 1.09
CA VAL A 53 10.98 -5.73 2.23
C VAL A 53 11.31 -4.29 1.84
N GLU A 54 12.41 -4.05 1.12
CA GLU A 54 12.80 -2.72 0.64
C GLU A 54 11.73 -2.13 -0.29
N LEU A 55 11.31 -2.93 -1.25
CA LEU A 55 10.28 -2.62 -2.22
C LEU A 55 8.95 -2.27 -1.52
N TRP A 56 8.51 -3.10 -0.58
CA TRP A 56 7.35 -2.79 0.28
C TRP A 56 7.55 -1.45 1.02
N GLY A 57 8.75 -1.20 1.54
CA GLY A 57 9.10 0.01 2.28
C GLY A 57 8.91 1.29 1.46
N ILE A 58 9.32 1.28 0.20
CA ILE A 58 9.12 2.39 -0.74
C ILE A 58 7.62 2.69 -0.92
N GLN A 59 6.82 1.64 -1.14
CA GLN A 59 5.37 1.78 -1.28
C GLN A 59 4.73 2.32 0.00
N TYR A 60 5.16 1.81 1.16
CA TYR A 60 4.67 2.22 2.46
C TYR A 60 4.96 3.70 2.72
N ASP A 61 6.19 4.16 2.47
CA ASP A 61 6.58 5.54 2.72
C ASP A 61 5.82 6.55 1.86
N HIS A 62 5.53 6.20 0.60
CA HIS A 62 4.71 7.04 -0.26
C HIS A 62 3.23 7.02 0.16
N GLY A 63 2.70 5.90 0.62
CA GLY A 63 1.26 5.75 0.92
C GLY A 63 0.84 6.19 2.32
N LYS A 64 1.70 6.05 3.33
CA LYS A 64 1.33 6.15 4.76
C LYS A 64 0.75 7.51 5.16
N VAL A 65 1.15 8.60 4.50
CA VAL A 65 0.68 9.96 4.79
C VAL A 65 -0.72 10.22 4.21
N TRP A 66 -1.00 9.66 3.03
CA TRP A 66 -2.23 10.00 2.30
C TRP A 66 -3.43 9.14 2.70
N PHE A 67 -3.20 7.88 3.10
CA PHE A 67 -4.30 6.97 3.40
C PHE A 67 -5.19 7.40 4.59
N PRO A 68 -4.64 7.88 5.72
CA PRO A 68 -5.47 8.40 6.81
C PRO A 68 -6.27 9.64 6.39
N VAL A 69 -5.64 10.56 5.63
CA VAL A 69 -6.29 11.77 5.12
C VAL A 69 -7.48 11.41 4.25
N ALA A 70 -7.29 10.51 3.28
CA ALA A 70 -8.35 10.07 2.38
C ALA A 70 -9.54 9.43 3.12
N ILE A 71 -9.29 8.63 4.16
CA ILE A 71 -10.37 8.04 4.99
C ILE A 71 -11.11 9.13 5.76
N VAL A 72 -10.41 10.05 6.42
CA VAL A 72 -11.03 11.13 7.19
C VAL A 72 -11.88 12.01 6.29
N THR A 73 -11.34 12.41 5.12
CA THR A 73 -12.09 13.15 4.11
C THR A 73 -13.34 12.40 3.65
N SER A 74 -13.25 11.08 3.45
CA SER A 74 -14.39 10.23 3.07
C SER A 74 -15.48 10.22 4.14
N VAL A 75 -15.11 9.93 5.39
CA VAL A 75 -16.02 9.83 6.53
C VAL A 75 -16.72 11.16 6.78
N ILE A 76 -15.99 12.26 6.75
CA ILE A 76 -16.55 13.60 6.96
C ILE A 76 -17.51 13.94 5.81
N GLY A 77 -17.09 13.76 4.55
CA GLY A 77 -17.92 14.06 3.39
C GLY A 77 -19.24 13.27 3.37
N TYR A 78 -19.16 11.94 3.56
CA TYR A 78 -20.36 11.11 3.65
C TYR A 78 -21.20 11.42 4.89
N GLY A 79 -20.57 11.75 6.03
CA GLY A 79 -21.25 12.14 7.27
C GLY A 79 -22.13 13.37 7.08
N PHE A 80 -21.57 14.44 6.52
CA PHE A 80 -22.33 15.65 6.21
C PHE A 80 -23.46 15.37 5.22
N ALA A 81 -23.20 14.61 4.15
CA ALA A 81 -24.22 14.22 3.19
C ALA A 81 -25.34 13.36 3.81
N ALA A 82 -25.02 12.47 4.76
CA ALA A 82 -26.01 11.57 5.39
C ALA A 82 -27.01 12.33 6.27
N ILE A 83 -26.57 13.42 6.89
CA ILE A 83 -27.41 14.30 7.69
C ILE A 83 -28.46 14.97 6.79
N THR A 84 -28.04 15.45 5.62
CA THR A 84 -28.88 16.30 4.75
C THR A 84 -29.69 15.55 3.70
N LEU A 85 -29.23 14.39 3.22
CA LEU A 85 -29.86 13.61 2.15
C LEU A 85 -30.59 12.39 2.71
N ALA A 86 -31.80 12.62 3.24
CA ALA A 86 -32.56 11.60 3.97
C ALA A 86 -32.94 10.37 3.13
N ASN A 87 -33.24 10.56 1.83
CA ASN A 87 -33.65 9.51 0.89
C ASN A 87 -32.55 8.46 0.63
N ILE A 88 -31.28 8.85 0.70
CA ILE A 88 -30.11 7.98 0.44
C ILE A 88 -29.26 7.72 1.70
N ARG A 89 -29.73 8.14 2.86
CA ARG A 89 -29.00 8.10 4.14
C ARG A 89 -28.42 6.72 4.48
N ARG A 90 -29.14 5.64 4.17
CA ARG A 90 -28.67 4.26 4.42
C ARG A 90 -27.41 3.91 3.63
N LEU A 91 -27.32 4.33 2.37
CA LEU A 91 -26.14 4.14 1.53
C LEU A 91 -24.95 4.95 2.08
N LEU A 92 -25.21 6.18 2.52
CA LEU A 92 -24.17 7.04 3.09
C LEU A 92 -23.65 6.50 4.43
N PHE A 93 -24.51 5.97 5.30
CA PHE A 93 -24.04 5.28 6.51
C PHE A 93 -23.26 4.00 6.23
N THR A 94 -23.63 3.26 5.17
CA THR A 94 -22.84 2.13 4.70
C THR A 94 -21.45 2.59 4.26
N ALA A 95 -21.38 3.69 3.50
CA ALA A 95 -20.12 4.28 3.07
C ALA A 95 -19.24 4.76 4.22
N ILE A 96 -19.84 5.37 5.25
CA ILE A 96 -19.16 5.77 6.48
C ILE A 96 -18.61 4.54 7.21
N GLY A 97 -19.46 3.55 7.51
CA GLY A 97 -19.05 2.35 8.24
C GLY A 97 -17.92 1.60 7.55
N ALA A 98 -18.00 1.47 6.22
CA ALA A 98 -16.96 0.89 5.38
C ALA A 98 -15.63 1.67 5.44
N SER A 99 -15.69 3.01 5.39
CA SER A 99 -14.52 3.88 5.49
C SER A 99 -13.88 3.81 6.88
N VAL A 100 -14.69 3.78 7.94
CA VAL A 100 -14.22 3.61 9.33
C VAL A 100 -13.57 2.24 9.54
N LEU A 101 -14.18 1.17 9.02
CA LEU A 101 -13.60 -0.18 9.08
C LEU A 101 -12.24 -0.23 8.36
N SER A 102 -12.14 0.41 7.19
CA SER A 102 -10.85 0.57 6.50
C SER A 102 -9.81 1.27 7.38
N GLY A 103 -10.19 2.35 8.07
CA GLY A 103 -9.34 3.05 9.04
C GLY A 103 -8.91 2.18 10.22
N ALA A 104 -9.85 1.44 10.82
CA ALA A 104 -9.55 0.50 11.90
C ALA A 104 -8.51 -0.54 11.46
N LEU A 105 -8.62 -1.04 10.22
CA LEU A 105 -7.65 -1.98 9.66
C LEU A 105 -6.25 -1.36 9.47
N ILE A 106 -6.13 -0.05 9.23
CA ILE A 106 -4.82 0.65 9.27
C ILE A 106 -4.19 0.54 10.65
N VAL A 107 -4.98 0.77 11.70
CA VAL A 107 -4.50 0.70 13.09
C VAL A 107 -4.04 -0.73 13.41
N THR A 108 -4.80 -1.75 13.01
CA THR A 108 -4.41 -3.16 13.22
C THR A 108 -3.12 -3.56 12.47
N LEU A 109 -2.80 -2.86 11.37
CA LEU A 109 -1.58 -3.05 10.59
C LEU A 109 -0.34 -2.40 11.23
N ALA A 110 -0.51 -1.44 12.13
CA ALA A 110 0.60 -0.66 12.68
C ALA A 110 1.73 -1.50 13.30
N PRO A 111 1.47 -2.56 14.11
CA PRO A 111 2.54 -3.40 14.65
C PRO A 111 3.29 -4.20 13.57
N THR A 112 2.59 -4.60 12.51
CA THR A 112 3.19 -5.32 11.38
C THR A 112 4.08 -4.38 10.58
N ASN A 113 3.61 -3.16 10.31
CA ASN A 113 4.38 -2.13 9.63
C ASN A 113 5.65 -1.75 10.42
N ALA A 114 5.55 -1.58 11.74
CA ALA A 114 6.71 -1.24 12.58
C ALA A 114 7.83 -2.29 12.47
N LYS A 115 7.48 -3.59 12.50
CA LYS A 115 8.45 -4.68 12.33
C LYS A 115 9.05 -4.73 10.92
N LEU A 116 8.25 -4.51 9.89
CA LEU A 116 8.74 -4.46 8.51
C LEU A 116 9.64 -3.24 8.25
N VAL A 117 9.35 -2.08 8.87
CA VAL A 117 10.23 -0.91 8.84
C VAL A 117 11.57 -1.23 9.50
N ALA A 118 11.56 -1.86 10.69
CA ALA A 118 12.80 -2.25 11.35
C ALA A 118 13.66 -3.20 10.50
N LEU A 119 13.05 -4.18 9.83
CA LEU A 119 13.74 -5.07 8.90
C LEU A 119 14.32 -4.33 7.70
N ARG A 120 13.55 -3.41 7.10
CA ARG A 120 14.03 -2.56 6.00
C ARG A 120 15.25 -1.74 6.43
N ASP A 121 15.18 -1.12 7.60
CA ASP A 121 16.25 -0.26 8.09
C ASP A 121 17.52 -1.08 8.40
N ALA A 122 17.37 -2.31 8.90
CA ALA A 122 18.49 -3.24 9.07
C ALA A 122 19.11 -3.66 7.73
N ILE A 123 18.31 -3.91 6.69
CA ILE A 123 18.79 -4.21 5.34
C ILE A 123 19.60 -3.02 4.79
N HIS A 124 19.07 -1.80 4.93
CA HIS A 124 19.79 -0.59 4.50
C HIS A 124 21.12 -0.44 5.23
N GLN A 125 21.15 -0.62 6.56
CA GLN A 125 22.38 -0.56 7.34
C GLN A 125 23.43 -1.57 6.86
N ARG A 126 23.06 -2.85 6.70
CA ARG A 126 23.98 -3.91 6.25
C ARG A 126 24.53 -3.66 4.86
N ARG A 127 23.70 -3.12 3.97
CA ARG A 127 24.15 -2.73 2.63
C ARG A 127 25.27 -1.68 2.69
N PHE A 128 25.26 -0.76 3.65
CA PHE A 128 26.32 0.25 3.77
C PHE A 128 27.51 -0.20 4.62
N THR A 129 27.33 -1.12 5.58
CA THR A 129 28.43 -1.63 6.42
C THR A 129 29.21 -2.76 5.75
N ASP A 130 28.54 -3.60 4.96
CA ASP A 130 29.11 -4.82 4.35
C ASP A 130 29.55 -4.60 2.89
N THR A 131 29.45 -3.35 2.40
CA THR A 131 30.09 -2.89 1.16
C THR A 131 31.47 -2.22 1.38
N PRO A 132 32.47 -2.82 2.08
CA PRO A 132 33.86 -2.47 1.86
C PRO A 132 34.51 -3.37 0.79
N GLN A 133 35.15 -2.76 -0.21
CA GLN A 133 36.22 -3.32 -1.08
C GLN A 133 35.93 -4.08 -2.39
N GLN A 134 34.70 -4.20 -2.91
CA GLN A 134 34.54 -4.71 -4.30
C GLN A 134 34.77 -3.66 -5.41
N GLN A 135 34.92 -2.37 -5.06
CA GLN A 135 35.11 -1.29 -6.04
C GLN A 135 36.57 -0.85 -6.27
N THR A 136 37.56 -1.34 -5.52
CA THR A 136 38.96 -0.90 -5.68
C THR A 136 39.74 -1.58 -6.81
N ASN A 137 39.14 -2.52 -7.56
CA ASN A 137 39.82 -3.24 -8.65
C ASN A 137 39.32 -2.89 -10.07
N LEU A 138 38.48 -1.87 -10.25
CA LEU A 138 37.93 -1.48 -11.57
C LEU A 138 38.60 -0.23 -12.19
N SER A 139 39.69 0.26 -11.62
CA SER A 139 40.51 1.35 -12.18
C SER A 139 41.61 0.85 -13.12
N GLY A 140 41.33 -0.20 -13.90
CA GLY A 140 42.25 -0.77 -14.87
C GLY A 140 41.54 -1.37 -16.07
N ASP A 141 41.60 -0.66 -17.19
CA ASP A 141 41.40 -1.12 -18.57
C ASP A 141 40.04 -0.83 -19.22
N SER A 142 40.06 0.11 -20.17
CA SER A 142 38.95 0.64 -20.97
C SER A 142 38.51 -0.30 -22.11
N GLY A 143 38.49 -1.61 -21.84
CA GLY A 143 38.02 -2.61 -22.78
C GLY A 143 36.49 -2.67 -22.78
N LEU A 144 35.85 -1.93 -23.71
CA LEU A 144 34.46 -2.20 -24.13
C LEU A 144 34.42 -3.65 -24.68
N SER A 145 34.19 -4.61 -23.80
CA SER A 145 33.74 -5.95 -24.16
C SER A 145 32.37 -6.14 -23.55
N ASP A 146 31.48 -6.68 -24.37
CA ASP A 146 30.05 -6.78 -24.16
C ASP A 146 29.70 -7.12 -22.71
N ALA A 147 29.21 -6.10 -22.00
CA ALA A 147 28.73 -6.23 -20.64
C ALA A 147 27.51 -7.14 -20.65
N ASN A 148 27.77 -8.43 -20.53
CA ASN A 148 26.84 -9.42 -20.03
C ASN A 148 26.46 -8.91 -18.63
N MET A 149 25.40 -8.10 -18.58
CA MET A 149 24.92 -7.41 -17.39
C MET A 149 24.30 -8.49 -16.49
N GLN A 150 25.18 -9.28 -15.89
CA GLN A 150 24.85 -10.30 -14.92
C GLN A 150 24.34 -9.52 -13.72
N TYR A 151 23.02 -9.46 -13.59
CA TYR A 151 22.38 -8.93 -12.40
C TYR A 151 23.04 -9.62 -11.21
N PRO A 152 23.57 -8.87 -10.23
CA PRO A 152 24.26 -9.47 -9.11
C PRO A 152 23.34 -10.52 -8.49
N ASP A 153 23.90 -11.70 -8.24
CA ASP A 153 23.23 -12.81 -7.57
C ASP A 153 22.45 -12.28 -6.37
N LYS A 154 21.26 -12.85 -6.12
CA LYS A 154 20.34 -12.46 -5.05
C LYS A 154 21.10 -12.21 -3.73
N VAL A 155 21.44 -10.96 -3.47
CA VAL A 155 22.08 -10.60 -2.21
C VAL A 155 20.99 -10.65 -1.16
N GLU A 156 21.04 -11.70 -0.35
CA GLU A 156 20.16 -11.87 0.79
C GLU A 156 20.89 -11.27 1.99
N LEU A 157 20.40 -10.12 2.44
CA LEU A 157 20.99 -9.34 3.54
C LEU A 157 20.39 -9.70 4.90
N LEU A 158 19.30 -10.47 4.90
CA LEU A 158 18.65 -11.01 6.09
C LEU A 158 19.18 -12.41 6.42
N ASN A 159 19.36 -12.71 7.70
CA ASN A 159 19.61 -14.08 8.13
C ASN A 159 18.34 -14.96 7.99
N VAL A 160 18.47 -16.28 8.12
CA VAL A 160 17.35 -17.22 7.90
C VAL A 160 16.13 -16.88 8.77
N THR A 161 16.32 -16.61 10.06
CA THR A 161 15.24 -16.26 10.99
C THR A 161 14.53 -14.96 10.60
N GLU A 162 15.30 -13.95 10.16
CA GLU A 162 14.76 -12.69 9.68
C GLU A 162 14.00 -12.86 8.36
N GLN A 163 14.46 -13.74 7.46
CA GLN A 163 13.76 -14.05 6.22
C GLN A 163 12.41 -14.72 6.47
N GLU A 164 12.36 -15.69 7.39
CA GLU A 164 11.12 -16.35 7.82
C GLU A 164 10.15 -15.34 8.45
N THR A 165 10.68 -14.47 9.31
CA THR A 165 9.93 -13.38 9.95
C THR A 165 9.38 -12.40 8.91
N ALA A 166 10.23 -11.92 8.00
CA ALA A 166 9.87 -11.00 6.94
C ALA A 166 8.78 -11.58 6.03
N THR A 167 8.94 -12.85 5.63
CA THR A 167 7.95 -13.56 4.80
C THR A 167 6.59 -13.63 5.49
N THR A 168 6.59 -14.02 6.77
CA THR A 168 5.36 -14.10 7.58
C THR A 168 4.68 -12.73 7.71
N LEU A 169 5.45 -11.68 7.98
CA LEU A 169 4.95 -10.32 8.11
C LEU A 169 4.40 -9.78 6.78
N ILE A 170 5.07 -10.03 5.65
CA ILE A 170 4.61 -9.63 4.32
C ILE A 170 3.29 -10.32 3.98
N VAL A 171 3.16 -11.62 4.24
CA VAL A 171 1.91 -12.36 3.98
C VAL A 171 0.78 -11.80 4.83
N LYS A 172 1.01 -11.61 6.14
CA LYS A 172 0.04 -11.02 7.07
C LYS A 172 -0.38 -9.62 6.63
N TRP A 173 0.60 -8.79 6.26
CA TRP A 173 0.37 -7.44 5.75
C TRP A 173 -0.50 -7.47 4.49
N GLY A 174 -0.18 -8.34 3.53
CA GLY A 174 -0.92 -8.46 2.28
C GLY A 174 -2.39 -8.85 2.48
N TRP A 175 -2.69 -9.75 3.43
CA TRP A 175 -4.07 -10.09 3.79
C TRP A 175 -4.85 -8.91 4.36
N LEU A 176 -4.29 -8.25 5.38
CA LEU A 176 -4.93 -7.10 6.02
C LEU A 176 -5.07 -5.91 5.08
N HIS A 177 -4.07 -5.68 4.22
CA HIS A 177 -4.11 -4.66 3.18
C HIS A 177 -5.28 -4.92 2.21
N ARG A 178 -5.42 -6.14 1.68
CA ARG A 178 -6.55 -6.50 0.80
C ARG A 178 -7.90 -6.33 1.50
N ALA A 179 -8.02 -6.77 2.75
CA ALA A 179 -9.24 -6.60 3.52
C ALA A 179 -9.62 -5.12 3.67
N ARG A 180 -8.63 -4.26 3.94
CA ARG A 180 -8.80 -2.81 4.03
C ARG A 180 -9.26 -2.19 2.70
N VAL A 181 -8.62 -2.56 1.60
CA VAL A 181 -9.00 -2.08 0.26
C VAL A 181 -10.41 -2.50 -0.09
N LEU A 182 -10.78 -3.76 0.20
CA LEU A 182 -12.12 -4.26 -0.01
C LEU A 182 -13.16 -3.50 0.82
N ALA A 183 -12.89 -3.29 2.11
CA ALA A 183 -13.77 -2.50 2.98
C ALA A 183 -14.01 -1.10 2.39
N ASN A 184 -12.96 -0.37 2.02
CA ASN A 184 -13.14 0.95 1.41
C ASN A 184 -13.84 0.90 0.03
N SER A 185 -13.62 -0.15 -0.76
CA SER A 185 -14.28 -0.34 -2.06
C SER A 185 -15.79 -0.49 -1.90
N ILE A 186 -16.25 -1.20 -0.86
CA ILE A 186 -17.68 -1.27 -0.52
C ILE A 186 -18.22 0.13 -0.23
N GLY A 187 -17.46 0.93 0.53
CA GLY A 187 -17.84 2.30 0.85
C GLY A 187 -17.90 3.20 -0.38
N TRP A 188 -16.95 3.05 -1.30
CA TRP A 188 -16.94 3.73 -2.59
C TRP A 188 -18.17 3.39 -3.44
N VAL A 189 -18.50 2.10 -3.57
CA VAL A 189 -19.70 1.65 -4.32
C VAL A 189 -20.97 2.23 -3.71
N ALA A 190 -21.11 2.18 -2.38
CA ALA A 190 -22.26 2.74 -1.68
C ALA A 190 -22.38 4.27 -1.87
N GLY A 191 -21.26 5.00 -1.77
CA GLY A 191 -21.20 6.44 -2.02
C GLY A 191 -21.52 6.80 -3.47
N PHE A 192 -21.04 6.02 -4.43
CA PHE A 192 -21.32 6.21 -5.86
C PHE A 192 -22.79 5.95 -6.16
N ALA A 193 -23.35 4.85 -5.66
CA ALA A 193 -24.78 4.56 -5.79
C ALA A 193 -25.64 5.67 -5.17
N ALA A 194 -25.21 6.22 -4.03
CA ALA A 194 -25.86 7.37 -3.42
C ALA A 194 -25.84 8.59 -4.36
N ALA A 195 -24.71 8.92 -4.99
CA ALA A 195 -24.60 10.04 -5.92
C ALA A 195 -25.45 9.89 -7.20
N VAL A 196 -25.66 8.65 -7.67
CA VAL A 196 -26.55 8.38 -8.81
C VAL A 196 -28.04 8.56 -8.46
N LEU A 197 -28.39 8.43 -7.18
CA LEU A 197 -29.78 8.49 -6.68
C LEU A 197 -30.20 9.86 -6.12
N VAL A 198 -29.30 10.85 -6.11
CA VAL A 198 -29.60 12.25 -5.74
C VAL A 198 -30.04 13.01 -6.98
#